data_AF-A0A8I0SLE7-F1
#
_entry.id   AF-A0A8I0SLE7-F1
#
_cell.length_a   1.000
_cell.length_b   1.000
_cell.length_c   1.000
_cell.angle_alpha   90.00
_cell.angle_beta   90.00
_cell.angle_gamma   90.00
#
_symmetry.space_group_name_H-M   'P 1'
#
loop_
_entity.id
_entity.type
_entity.pdbx_description
1 polymer ?
#
loop_
_entity_poly.entity_id
_entity_poly.type
_entity_poly.pdbx_seq_one_letter_code
_entity_poly.pdbx_strand_id
1 'polypeptide(L)'
;ITNKTYLEAAAGILAVEAYHAGIIRTSLFAKGLAAPTNAISNARDSLDGSTDLDQGITISGGANLVPTDANGIAFSRTTGQVLNIVYLNNKAVTKGGFYPNGVNGGINTSGAN
;
A
#
# COMPACT_ATOMS: atom_id res chain seq x y z
N ILE A 1 0.22 -16.64 -8.12
CA ILE A 1 0.79 -16.87 -9.48
C ILE A 1 1.40 -18.26 -9.47
N THR A 2 0.93 -19.19 -10.32
CA THR A 2 1.44 -20.59 -10.34
C THR A 2 2.51 -20.82 -11.40
N ASN A 3 2.54 -20.00 -12.46
CA ASN A 3 3.57 -20.06 -13.50
C ASN A 3 4.86 -19.41 -12.99
N LYS A 4 5.95 -20.19 -12.89
CA LYS A 4 7.25 -19.72 -12.39
C LYS A 4 7.83 -18.56 -13.19
N THR A 5 7.64 -18.54 -14.51
CA THR A 5 8.08 -17.45 -15.37
C THR A 5 7.40 -16.13 -15.00
N TYR A 6 6.09 -16.15 -14.74
CA TYR A 6 5.37 -14.96 -14.31
C TYR A 6 5.69 -14.56 -12.87
N LEU A 7 5.98 -15.54 -12.00
CA LEU A 7 6.38 -15.25 -10.63
C LEU A 7 7.75 -14.53 -10.58
N GLU A 8 8.72 -14.99 -11.37
CA GLU A 8 10.03 -14.36 -11.48
C GLU A 8 9.94 -12.93 -12.01
N ALA A 9 9.19 -12.73 -13.10
CA ALA A 9 8.96 -11.39 -13.64
C ALA A 9 8.24 -10.46 -12.64
N ALA A 10 7.22 -10.97 -11.93
CA ALA A 10 6.51 -10.20 -10.92
C ALA A 10 7.41 -9.83 -9.73
N ALA A 11 8.29 -10.74 -9.29
CA ALA A 11 9.27 -10.46 -8.25
C ALA A 11 10.29 -9.40 -8.70
N GLY A 12 10.74 -9.45 -9.96
CA GLY A 12 11.62 -8.43 -10.54
C GLY A 12 10.97 -7.04 -10.59
N ILE A 13 9.69 -6.95 -11.01
CA ILE A 13 8.93 -5.70 -10.98
C ILE A 13 8.79 -5.18 -9.55
N LEU A 14 8.45 -6.06 -8.60
CA LEU A 14 8.36 -5.69 -7.18
C LEU A 14 9.68 -5.14 -6.63
N ALA A 15 10.82 -5.69 -7.04
CA ALA A 15 12.14 -5.18 -6.63
C ALA A 15 12.38 -3.75 -7.13
N VAL A 16 11.97 -3.42 -8.36
CA VAL A 16 12.05 -2.05 -8.89
C VAL A 16 11.12 -1.11 -8.12
N GLU A 17 9.89 -1.53 -7.83
CA GLU A 17 8.96 -0.76 -6.99
C GLU A 17 9.53 -0.47 -5.59
N ALA A 18 10.29 -1.41 -5.01
CA ALA A 18 10.97 -1.19 -3.73
C ALA A 18 12.04 -0.09 -3.82
N TYR A 19 12.81 -0.01 -4.91
CA TYR A 19 13.75 1.10 -5.13
C TYR A 19 13.03 2.44 -5.23
N HIS A 20 11.94 2.51 -6.01
CA HIS A 20 11.13 3.73 -6.12
C HIS A 20 10.55 4.15 -4.77
N ALA A 21 9.99 3.20 -4.02
CA ALA A 21 9.43 3.46 -2.69
C ALA A 21 10.49 4.01 -1.72
N GLY A 22 11.69 3.41 -1.70
CA GLY A 22 12.80 3.87 -0.87
C GLY A 22 13.26 5.30 -1.23
N ILE A 23 13.37 5.62 -2.52
CA ILE A 23 13.74 6.96 -3.00
C ILE A 23 12.69 8.01 -2.61
N ILE A 24 11.40 7.70 -2.79
CA ILE A 24 10.30 8.60 -2.43
C ILE A 24 10.30 8.84 -0.91
N ARG A 25 10.36 7.77 -0.10
CA ARG A 25 10.38 7.88 1.37
C ARG A 25 11.57 8.69 1.86
N THR A 26 12.77 8.42 1.32
CA THR A 26 13.99 9.17 1.65
C THR A 26 13.82 10.66 1.31
N SER A 27 13.26 10.97 0.14
CA SER A 27 13.04 12.35 -0.30
C SER A 27 12.04 13.09 0.60
N LEU A 28 10.95 12.44 0.99
CA LEU A 28 9.94 13.02 1.89
C LEU A 28 10.50 13.25 3.29
N PHE A 29 11.26 12.28 3.82
CA PHE A 29 11.93 12.39 5.12
C PHE A 29 12.93 13.54 5.12
N ALA A 30 13.82 13.62 4.12
CA ALA A 30 14.80 14.69 4.00
C ALA A 30 14.17 16.10 3.85
N LYS A 31 12.94 16.18 3.32
CA LYS A 31 12.17 17.42 3.20
C LYS A 31 11.41 17.80 4.48
N GLY A 32 11.49 17.00 5.55
CA GLY A 32 10.75 17.25 6.79
C GLY A 32 9.24 17.02 6.67
N LEU A 33 8.79 16.22 5.70
CA LEU A 33 7.37 16.00 5.42
C LEU A 33 6.76 14.83 6.22
N ALA A 34 7.37 14.46 7.36
CA ALA A 34 6.91 13.35 8.20
C ALA A 34 5.43 13.48 8.60
N ALA A 35 5.01 14.66 9.07
CA ALA A 35 3.64 14.88 9.51
C ALA A 35 2.58 14.59 8.41
N PRO A 36 2.62 15.25 7.23
CA PRO A 36 1.65 14.96 6.18
C PRO A 36 1.79 13.55 5.59
N THR A 37 3.00 13.01 5.46
CA THR A 37 3.19 11.66 4.91
C THR A 37 2.63 10.59 5.84
N ASN A 38 2.85 10.71 7.15
CA ASN A 38 2.29 9.77 8.12
C ASN A 38 0.76 9.88 8.20
N ALA A 39 0.20 11.09 8.07
CA ALA A 39 -1.25 11.27 8.02
C ALA A 39 -1.88 10.55 6.82
N ILE A 40 -1.24 10.60 5.64
CA ILE A 40 -1.68 9.86 4.46
C ILE A 40 -1.54 8.35 4.67
N SER A 41 -0.47 7.90 5.34
CA SER A 41 -0.29 6.49 5.70
C SER A 41 -1.45 5.99 6.55
N ASN A 42 -1.72 6.67 7.67
CA ASN A 42 -2.79 6.31 8.60
C ASN A 42 -4.18 6.34 7.93
N ALA A 43 -4.41 7.29 7.03
CA ALA A 43 -5.65 7.34 6.26
C ALA A 43 -5.83 6.11 5.36
N ARG A 44 -4.76 5.64 4.68
CA ARG A 44 -4.81 4.42 3.88
C ARG A 44 -4.96 3.16 4.74
N ASP A 45 -4.23 3.10 5.85
CA ASP A 45 -4.30 1.98 6.81
C ASP A 45 -5.73 1.79 7.37
N SER A 46 -6.41 2.89 7.69
CA SER A 46 -7.81 2.86 8.16
C SER A 46 -8.83 2.25 7.18
N LEU A 47 -8.45 2.07 5.92
CA LEU A 47 -9.29 1.50 4.88
C LEU A 47 -9.00 0.02 4.63
N ASP A 48 -7.84 -0.48 5.05
CA ASP A 48 -7.36 -1.80 4.64
C ASP A 48 -7.42 -2.87 5.73
N GLY A 49 -7.84 -2.55 6.96
CA GLY A 49 -8.17 -3.54 7.98
C GLY A 49 -7.76 -3.11 9.39
N SER A 50 -7.62 -4.09 10.28
CA SER A 50 -7.20 -3.88 11.67
C SER A 50 -5.69 -4.06 11.91
N THR A 51 -4.96 -4.58 10.93
CA THR A 51 -3.51 -4.78 10.98
C THR A 51 -2.79 -3.61 10.34
N ASP A 52 -1.74 -3.09 10.99
CA ASP A 52 -0.88 -2.06 10.40
C ASP A 52 -0.07 -2.67 9.24
N LEU A 53 -0.55 -2.40 8.02
CA LEU A 53 0.10 -2.79 6.76
C LEU A 53 0.58 -1.55 5.99
N ASP A 54 0.31 -0.35 6.51
CA ASP A 54 0.73 0.93 5.96
C ASP A 54 1.54 1.80 6.92
N GLN A 55 2.80 1.43 7.08
CA GLN A 55 3.69 2.20 7.91
C GLN A 55 4.11 3.53 7.26
N GLY A 56 3.97 4.60 8.05
CA GLY A 56 4.47 5.94 7.72
C GLY A 56 5.99 5.99 7.57
N ILE A 57 6.53 7.16 7.23
CA ILE A 57 7.96 7.36 6.99
C ILE A 57 8.78 7.60 8.26
N THR A 58 8.13 7.60 9.42
CA THR A 58 8.82 7.60 10.72
C THR A 58 8.14 6.66 11.71
N ILE A 59 8.95 5.95 12.50
CA ILE A 59 8.49 5.15 13.65
C ILE A 59 9.27 5.64 14.87
N SER A 60 8.56 6.00 15.94
CA SER A 60 9.17 6.53 17.17
C SER A 60 10.16 7.68 16.94
N GLY A 61 9.90 8.53 15.94
CA GLY A 61 10.77 9.64 15.55
C GLY A 61 11.97 9.28 14.68
N GLY A 62 12.27 7.99 14.48
CA GLY A 62 13.30 7.51 13.56
C GLY A 62 12.77 7.35 12.13
N ALA A 63 13.66 7.39 11.13
CA ALA A 63 13.28 7.18 9.73
C ALA A 63 12.80 5.75 9.47
N ASN A 64 11.70 5.60 8.75
CA ASN A 64 11.17 4.31 8.28
C ASN A 64 11.14 4.29 6.74
N LEU A 65 12.28 3.90 6.15
CA LEU A 65 12.50 4.00 4.70
C LEU A 65 12.21 2.70 3.95
N VAL A 66 12.27 1.56 4.65
CA VAL A 66 12.08 0.22 4.08
C VAL A 66 11.12 -0.55 5.01
N PRO A 67 9.81 -0.27 4.96
CA PRO A 67 8.84 -0.92 5.83
C PRO A 67 8.69 -2.39 5.45
N THR A 68 8.98 -3.27 6.41
CA THR A 68 8.86 -4.72 6.28
C THR A 68 8.38 -5.33 7.59
N ASP A 69 7.93 -6.57 7.54
CA ASP A 69 7.72 -7.38 8.75
C ASP A 69 9.07 -7.73 9.43
N ALA A 70 9.00 -8.48 10.53
CA ALA A 70 10.16 -8.93 11.29
C ALA A 70 11.13 -9.84 10.51
N ASN A 71 10.70 -10.37 9.35
CA ASN A 71 11.50 -11.23 8.49
C ASN A 71 12.08 -10.47 7.28
N GLY A 72 11.87 -9.15 7.17
CA GLY A 72 12.29 -8.37 6.02
C GLY A 72 11.39 -8.53 4.80
N ILE A 73 10.15 -8.99 4.98
CA ILE A 73 9.18 -9.19 3.90
C ILE A 73 8.30 -7.94 3.78
N ALA A 74 8.11 -7.48 2.54
CA ALA A 74 7.21 -6.36 2.25
C ALA A 74 5.76 -6.71 2.62
N PHE A 75 5.05 -5.76 3.24
CA PHE A 75 3.64 -5.91 3.58
C PHE A 75 2.80 -6.17 2.32
N SER A 76 1.92 -7.15 2.41
CA SER A 76 1.04 -7.56 1.32
C SER A 76 -0.40 -7.21 1.64
N ARG A 77 -1.16 -6.86 0.60
CA ARG A 77 -2.60 -6.63 0.68
C ARG A 77 -3.35 -7.56 -0.26
N THR A 78 -4.54 -7.97 0.14
CA THR A 78 -5.51 -8.57 -0.77
C THR A 78 -6.01 -7.54 -1.78
N THR A 79 -6.55 -8.01 -2.90
CA THR A 79 -7.17 -7.12 -3.89
C THR A 79 -8.33 -6.32 -3.30
N GLY A 80 -9.10 -6.90 -2.37
CA GLY A 80 -10.19 -6.21 -1.67
C GLY A 80 -9.68 -5.04 -0.82
N GLN A 81 -8.57 -5.23 -0.10
CA GLN A 81 -7.92 -4.17 0.69
C GLN A 81 -7.36 -3.05 -0.20
N VAL A 82 -6.72 -3.40 -1.32
CA VAL A 82 -6.26 -2.40 -2.31
C VAL A 82 -7.45 -1.61 -2.87
N LEU A 83 -8.56 -2.28 -3.18
CA LEU A 83 -9.78 -1.64 -3.68
C LEU A 83 -10.42 -0.73 -2.62
N ASN A 84 -10.40 -1.10 -1.34
CA ASN A 84 -10.88 -0.23 -0.26
C ASN A 84 -10.13 1.11 -0.23
N ILE A 85 -8.80 1.07 -0.41
CA ILE A 85 -7.97 2.27 -0.48
C ILE A 85 -8.36 3.14 -1.68
N VAL A 86 -8.42 2.58 -2.89
CA VAL A 86 -8.69 3.40 -4.08
C VAL A 86 -10.14 3.85 -4.21
N TYR A 87 -11.08 3.13 -3.60
CA TYR A 87 -12.49 3.53 -3.50
C TYR A 87 -12.79 4.41 -2.28
N LEU A 88 -11.81 4.63 -1.41
CA LEU A 88 -11.96 5.39 -0.16
C LEU A 88 -13.14 4.89 0.69
N ASN A 89 -13.28 3.57 0.79
CA ASN A 89 -14.39 2.92 1.48
C ASN A 89 -13.92 1.61 2.12
N ASN A 90 -14.20 1.40 3.40
CA ASN A 90 -13.82 0.18 4.13
C ASN A 90 -14.85 -0.96 4.01
N LYS A 91 -15.98 -0.71 3.35
CA LYS A 91 -17.02 -1.71 3.08
C LYS A 91 -16.82 -2.34 1.71
N ALA A 92 -17.40 -3.51 1.52
CA ALA A 92 -17.48 -4.16 0.21
C ALA A 92 -18.33 -3.32 -0.77
N VAL A 93 -17.65 -2.63 -1.70
CA VAL A 93 -18.26 -1.80 -2.74
C VAL A 93 -17.57 -2.05 -4.08
N THR A 94 -18.23 -1.67 -5.19
CA THR A 94 -17.71 -1.84 -6.55
C THR A 94 -17.19 -0.55 -7.19
N LYS A 95 -17.29 0.59 -6.48
CA LYS A 95 -16.92 1.93 -6.95
C LYS A 95 -16.87 2.92 -5.79
N GLY A 96 -16.18 4.04 -5.99
CA GLY A 96 -16.04 5.12 -5.02
C GLY A 96 -14.71 5.85 -5.16
N GLY A 97 -14.48 6.87 -4.32
CA GLY A 97 -13.19 7.54 -4.20
C GLY A 97 -12.61 8.00 -5.54
N PHE A 98 -11.39 7.55 -5.85
CA PHE A 98 -10.70 7.90 -7.10
C PHE A 98 -11.33 7.26 -8.35
N TYR A 99 -12.17 6.24 -8.17
CA TYR A 99 -12.85 5.52 -9.23
C TYR A 99 -14.37 5.56 -9.01
N PRO A 100 -15.02 6.73 -9.21
CA PRO A 100 -16.45 6.90 -8.96
C PRO A 100 -17.33 5.97 -9.82
N ASN A 101 -16.80 5.52 -10.96
CA ASN A 101 -17.46 4.57 -11.86
C ASN A 101 -16.97 3.12 -11.71
N GLY A 102 -16.09 2.84 -10.74
CA GLY A 102 -15.44 1.54 -10.55
C GLY A 102 -14.22 1.35 -11.45
N VAL A 103 -13.37 0.37 -11.09
CA VAL A 103 -12.25 -0.06 -11.95
C VAL A 103 -12.73 -1.00 -13.05
N ASN A 104 -11.91 -1.16 -14.09
CA ASN A 104 -12.18 -2.11 -15.16
C ASN A 104 -11.89 -3.56 -14.72
N GLY A 105 -12.57 -4.53 -15.34
CA GLY A 105 -12.31 -5.96 -15.16
C GLY A 105 -13.14 -6.64 -14.07
N GLY A 106 -12.90 -7.93 -13.87
CA GLY A 106 -13.69 -8.79 -12.97
C GLY A 106 -13.31 -8.70 -11.48
N ILE A 107 -12.15 -8.14 -11.16
CA ILE A 107 -11.72 -7.88 -9.78
C ILE A 107 -12.04 -6.42 -9.47
N ASN A 108 -13.30 -6.14 -9.12
CA ASN A 108 -13.78 -4.78 -8.91
C ASN A 108 -14.54 -4.58 -7.59
N THR A 109 -14.72 -5.63 -6.79
CA THR A 109 -15.36 -5.56 -5.47
C THR A 109 -14.32 -5.47 -4.37
N SER A 110 -14.46 -4.46 -3.52
CA SER A 110 -13.57 -4.22 -2.39
C SER A 110 -13.90 -5.11 -1.17
N GLY A 111 -13.02 -5.12 -0.16
CA GLY A 111 -13.18 -5.96 1.03
C GLY A 111 -14.18 -5.39 2.05
N ALA A 112 -14.76 -6.25 2.88
CA ALA A 112 -15.47 -5.81 4.09
C ALA A 112 -14.50 -5.87 5.28
N ASN A 113 -14.10 -4.70 5.77
CA ASN A 113 -13.16 -4.52 6.88
C ASN A 113 -13.86 -4.00 8.13
#